data_AF-A0A937AY34-F1
#
_entry.id   AF-A0A937AY34-F1
#
_cell.length_a   1.000
_cell.length_b   1.000
_cell.length_c   1.000
_cell.angle_alpha   90.00
_cell.angle_beta   90.00
_cell.angle_gamma   90.00
#
_symmetry.space_group_name_H-M   'P 1'
#
loop_
_entity.id
_entity.type
_entity.pdbx_description
1 polymer ?
#
loop_
_entity_poly.entity_id
_entity_poly.type
_entity_poly.pdbx_seq_one_letter_code
_entity_poly.pdbx_strand_id
1 'polypeptide(L)'
;MLKRFIILCAVFLSGDSVFAQDASYPGAYLGSWKGKLQIAGSKADIDMELVLGPELHKDSVWGYTLVYRSERGEDKRPYELRRTQRDLQLFTVDEKNSILLTERQIGNTVFSIFTVEGSALLISLELQPEQIIFEVVSWQESSREESGGKQEDVPLVYSYLPGGYQKAVLRRTP
;
A
#
# COMPACT_ATOMS: atom_id res chain seq x y z
N MET A 1 30.61 -6.11 64.00
CA MET A 1 30.73 -6.97 62.82
C MET A 1 29.39 -7.00 62.10
N LEU A 2 29.23 -6.27 61.00
CA LEU A 2 28.01 -6.32 60.20
C LEU A 2 28.40 -6.51 58.72
N LYS A 3 27.92 -7.63 58.17
CA LYS A 3 28.32 -8.19 56.88
C LYS A 3 27.85 -7.30 55.73
N ARG A 4 28.77 -6.99 54.81
CA ARG A 4 28.49 -6.37 53.51
C ARG A 4 27.62 -7.33 52.69
N PHE A 5 26.41 -6.93 52.34
CA PHE A 5 25.59 -7.61 51.34
C PHE A 5 25.81 -6.90 50.00
N ILE A 6 26.57 -7.53 49.11
CA ILE A 6 26.70 -7.09 47.72
C ILE A 6 25.45 -7.63 47.00
N ILE A 7 24.50 -6.75 46.69
CA ILE A 7 23.35 -7.09 45.85
C ILE A 7 23.84 -7.02 44.40
N LEU A 8 24.05 -8.19 43.79
CA LEU A 8 24.32 -8.34 42.38
C LEU A 8 22.99 -8.18 41.62
N CYS A 9 22.69 -6.98 41.14
CA CYS A 9 21.60 -6.75 40.19
C CYS A 9 21.98 -7.36 38.84
N ALA A 10 21.60 -8.61 38.61
CA ALA A 10 21.64 -9.23 37.29
C ALA A 10 20.57 -8.55 36.40
N VAL A 11 21.03 -7.67 35.52
CA VAL A 11 20.23 -7.07 34.46
C VAL A 11 19.92 -8.18 33.45
N PHE A 12 18.70 -8.74 33.52
CA PHE A 12 18.12 -9.50 32.41
C PHE A 12 17.70 -8.50 31.33
N LEU A 13 18.64 -8.18 30.43
CA LEU A 13 18.31 -7.65 29.11
C LEU A 13 17.74 -8.81 28.30
N SER A 14 16.46 -9.13 28.51
CA SER A 14 15.67 -9.86 27.52
C SER A 14 15.57 -8.96 26.29
N GLY A 15 16.54 -9.13 25.39
CA GLY A 15 16.44 -8.64 24.03
C GLY A 15 15.33 -9.42 23.35
N ASP A 16 14.10 -8.94 23.48
CA ASP A 16 13.06 -9.27 22.54
C ASP A 16 13.52 -8.68 21.20
N SER A 17 14.19 -9.51 20.41
CA SER A 17 14.29 -9.31 18.99
C SER A 17 12.85 -9.33 18.48
N VAL A 18 12.22 -8.17 18.44
CA VAL A 18 11.02 -7.96 17.66
C VAL A 18 11.46 -8.23 16.23
N PHE A 19 11.26 -9.47 15.78
CA PHE A 19 11.34 -9.79 14.37
C PHE A 19 10.36 -8.85 13.70
N ALA A 20 10.87 -7.84 13.00
CA ALA A 20 10.11 -7.17 11.98
C ALA A 20 9.59 -8.31 11.09
N GLN A 21 8.28 -8.57 11.13
CA GLN A 21 7.67 -9.56 10.26
C GLN A 21 8.14 -9.21 8.85
N ASP A 22 8.74 -10.18 8.16
CA ASP A 22 9.21 -10.00 6.80
C ASP A 22 7.98 -9.63 5.95
N ALA A 23 7.79 -8.32 5.73
CA ALA A 23 6.67 -7.75 5.01
C ALA A 23 6.88 -7.84 3.50
N SER A 24 7.72 -8.77 3.02
CA SER A 24 8.08 -8.89 1.60
C SER A 24 6.84 -9.01 0.72
N TYR A 25 6.69 -8.06 -0.20
CA TYR A 25 5.69 -8.09 -1.25
C TYR A 25 6.19 -8.98 -2.40
N PRO A 26 5.36 -9.86 -2.98
CA PRO A 26 3.96 -10.14 -2.63
C PRO A 26 3.77 -11.19 -1.53
N GLY A 27 4.84 -11.86 -1.08
CA GLY A 27 4.75 -13.02 -0.19
C GLY A 27 3.87 -12.82 1.05
N ALA A 28 4.10 -11.76 1.81
CA ALA A 28 3.34 -11.45 3.02
C ALA A 28 1.88 -10.99 2.75
N TYR A 29 1.60 -10.61 1.50
CA TYR A 29 0.29 -10.13 1.03
C TYR A 29 -0.54 -11.23 0.38
N LEU A 30 0.02 -12.42 0.14
CA LEU A 30 -0.70 -13.55 -0.46
C LEU A 30 -1.95 -13.90 0.35
N GLY A 31 -3.05 -14.22 -0.32
CA GLY A 31 -4.34 -14.57 0.28
C GLY A 31 -5.49 -13.69 -0.21
N SER A 32 -6.67 -13.87 0.41
CA SER A 32 -7.82 -12.99 0.21
C SER A 32 -8.00 -12.09 1.43
N TRP A 33 -8.30 -10.83 1.16
CA TRP A 33 -8.47 -9.77 2.15
C TRP A 33 -9.74 -9.01 1.85
N LYS A 34 -10.62 -8.85 2.83
CA LYS A 34 -11.94 -8.22 2.66
C LYS A 34 -12.17 -7.10 3.64
N GLY A 35 -12.88 -6.07 3.20
CA GLY A 35 -13.28 -4.95 4.03
C GLY A 35 -14.30 -4.05 3.36
N LYS A 36 -14.60 -2.94 4.01
CA LYS A 36 -15.46 -1.89 3.49
C LYS A 36 -14.58 -0.73 3.00
N LEU A 37 -14.71 -0.38 1.74
CA LEU A 37 -14.12 0.82 1.15
C LEU A 37 -15.04 2.01 1.44
N GLN A 38 -14.49 2.95 2.20
CA GLN A 38 -15.12 4.21 2.55
C GLN A 38 -14.59 5.27 1.59
N ILE A 39 -15.49 6.02 0.96
CA ILE A 39 -15.16 7.12 0.05
C ILE A 39 -15.57 8.42 0.72
N ALA A 40 -14.62 9.35 0.89
CA ALA A 40 -14.91 10.64 1.50
C ALA A 40 -16.04 11.36 0.73
N GLY A 41 -17.06 11.82 1.46
CA GLY A 41 -18.25 12.45 0.88
C GLY A 41 -19.34 11.47 0.39
N SER A 42 -19.08 10.16 0.36
CA SER A 42 -20.10 9.14 0.12
C SER A 42 -20.85 8.81 1.41
N LYS A 43 -22.13 8.44 1.29
CA LYS A 43 -22.95 7.91 2.40
C LYS A 43 -22.96 6.38 2.46
N ALA A 44 -22.47 5.72 1.41
CA ALA A 44 -22.49 4.28 1.29
C ALA A 44 -21.07 3.74 1.12
N ASP A 45 -20.80 2.64 1.82
CA ASP A 45 -19.57 1.88 1.72
C ASP A 45 -19.67 0.86 0.59
N ILE A 46 -18.52 0.54 -0.02
CA ILE A 46 -18.39 -0.50 -1.05
C ILE A 46 -17.71 -1.72 -0.43
N ASP A 47 -18.27 -2.91 -0.65
CA ASP A 47 -17.60 -4.15 -0.27
C ASP A 47 -16.38 -4.36 -1.16
N MET A 48 -15.19 -4.37 -0.57
CA MET A 48 -13.93 -4.51 -1.28
C MET A 48 -13.23 -5.81 -0.91
N GLU A 49 -12.68 -6.49 -1.91
CA GLU A 49 -11.84 -7.66 -1.75
C GLU A 49 -10.56 -7.51 -2.59
N LEU A 50 -9.42 -7.80 -1.97
CA LEU A 50 -8.12 -7.98 -2.63
C LEU A 50 -7.74 -9.46 -2.54
N VAL A 51 -7.54 -10.10 -3.67
CA VAL A 51 -7.04 -11.48 -3.74
C VAL A 51 -5.68 -11.48 -4.43
N LEU A 52 -4.65 -11.83 -3.68
CA LEU A 52 -3.31 -12.03 -4.22
C LEU A 52 -3.03 -13.54 -4.24
N GLY A 53 -3.07 -14.10 -5.45
CA GLY A 53 -2.95 -15.53 -5.70
C GLY A 53 -1.51 -16.02 -5.63
N PRO A 54 -1.30 -17.35 -5.60
CA PRO A 54 0.03 -17.93 -5.69
C PRO A 54 0.69 -17.54 -7.02
N GLU A 55 2.00 -17.79 -7.08
CA GLU A 55 2.77 -17.56 -8.28
C GLU A 55 2.24 -18.39 -9.47
N LEU A 56 1.97 -17.72 -10.59
CA LEU A 56 1.45 -18.29 -11.84
C LEU A 56 2.58 -18.71 -12.79
N HIS A 57 3.65 -17.92 -12.83
CA HIS A 57 4.84 -18.20 -13.62
C HIS A 57 6.06 -18.11 -12.72
N LYS A 58 6.94 -19.12 -12.84
CA LYS A 58 8.12 -19.29 -12.00
C LYS A 58 8.86 -17.96 -11.75
N ASP A 59 8.93 -17.62 -10.48
CA ASP A 59 9.69 -16.54 -9.84
C ASP A 59 9.34 -15.07 -10.22
N SER A 60 8.16 -14.77 -10.82
CA SER A 60 7.87 -13.38 -11.24
C SER A 60 6.43 -12.93 -11.47
N VAL A 61 5.42 -13.80 -11.48
CA VAL A 61 4.04 -13.39 -11.81
C VAL A 61 3.03 -13.98 -10.84
N TRP A 62 2.14 -13.15 -10.29
CA TRP A 62 1.08 -13.55 -9.38
C TRP A 62 -0.28 -13.07 -9.89
N GLY A 63 -1.34 -13.81 -9.56
CA GLY A 63 -2.70 -13.32 -9.78
C GLY A 63 -3.00 -12.17 -8.81
N TYR A 64 -3.53 -11.06 -9.30
CA TYR A 64 -3.90 -9.89 -8.51
C TYR A 64 -5.34 -9.52 -8.85
N THR A 65 -6.30 -9.73 -7.95
CA THR A 65 -7.71 -9.44 -8.25
C THR A 65 -8.28 -8.46 -7.24
N LEU A 66 -8.85 -7.38 -7.75
CA LEU A 66 -9.71 -6.49 -6.96
C LEU A 66 -11.17 -6.80 -7.27
N VAL A 67 -12.00 -6.85 -6.23
CA VAL A 67 -13.45 -6.98 -6.38
C VAL A 67 -14.14 -5.90 -5.58
N TYR A 68 -15.00 -5.14 -6.24
CA TYR A 68 -15.85 -4.13 -5.63
C TYR A 68 -17.31 -4.54 -5.78
N ARG A 69 -18.07 -4.53 -4.69
CA ARG A 69 -19.50 -4.86 -4.68
C ARG A 69 -20.28 -3.72 -4.07
N SER A 70 -21.27 -3.25 -4.82
CA SER A 70 -22.18 -2.18 -4.41
C SER A 70 -23.60 -2.50 -4.88
N GLU A 71 -24.55 -1.61 -4.60
CA GLU A 71 -25.92 -1.71 -5.13
C GLU A 71 -25.98 -1.73 -6.66
N ARG A 72 -24.93 -1.24 -7.34
CA ARG A 72 -24.82 -1.24 -8.81
C ARG A 72 -24.34 -2.58 -9.38
N GLY A 73 -23.95 -3.53 -8.53
CA GLY A 73 -23.44 -4.83 -8.92
C GLY A 73 -21.99 -5.07 -8.48
N GLU A 74 -21.41 -6.13 -9.03
CA GLU A 74 -20.02 -6.55 -8.82
C GLU A 74 -19.14 -6.06 -9.98
N ASP A 75 -18.06 -5.36 -9.65
CA ASP A 75 -16.95 -5.01 -10.53
C ASP A 75 -15.73 -5.85 -10.13
N LYS A 76 -15.36 -6.80 -10.98
CA LYS A 76 -14.22 -7.70 -10.77
C LYS A 76 -13.11 -7.36 -11.75
N ARG A 77 -11.92 -7.13 -11.22
CA ARG A 77 -10.73 -6.68 -11.95
C ARG A 77 -9.60 -7.70 -11.83
N PRO A 78 -9.49 -8.66 -12.78
CA PRO A 78 -8.50 -9.72 -12.75
C PRO A 78 -7.19 -9.26 -13.41
N TYR A 79 -6.27 -8.76 -12.61
CA TYR A 79 -4.96 -8.27 -13.03
C TYR A 79 -3.86 -9.32 -12.80
N GLU A 80 -2.66 -9.01 -13.27
CA GLU A 80 -1.44 -9.74 -12.91
C GLU A 80 -0.44 -8.82 -12.23
N LEU A 81 0.15 -9.27 -11.13
CA LEU A 81 1.29 -8.61 -10.52
C LEU A 81 2.57 -9.23 -11.09
N ARG A 82 3.50 -8.41 -11.56
CA ARG A 82 4.78 -8.83 -12.11
C ARG A 82 5.93 -8.21 -11.33
N ARG A 83 6.92 -9.01 -10.93
CA ARG A 83 8.17 -8.49 -10.36
C ARG A 83 9.18 -8.19 -11.46
N THR A 84 9.84 -7.04 -11.40
CA THR A 84 10.97 -6.75 -12.30
C THR A 84 12.23 -7.50 -11.85
N GLN A 85 13.02 -7.99 -12.79
CA GLN A 85 14.28 -8.68 -12.48
C GLN A 85 15.38 -7.75 -11.92
N ARG A 86 15.23 -6.43 -12.09
CA ARG A 86 16.27 -5.45 -11.75
C ARG A 86 16.19 -4.91 -10.32
N ASP A 87 15.02 -4.99 -9.69
CA ASP A 87 14.77 -4.39 -8.37
C ASP A 87 13.68 -5.19 -7.65
N LEU A 88 14.03 -5.85 -6.54
CA LEU A 88 13.13 -6.72 -5.79
C LEU A 88 11.95 -5.97 -5.16
N GLN A 89 12.06 -4.65 -5.02
CA GLN A 89 11.02 -3.80 -4.45
C GLN A 89 10.12 -3.17 -5.51
N LEU A 90 10.36 -3.43 -6.80
CA LEU A 90 9.65 -2.81 -7.91
C LEU A 90 8.80 -3.86 -8.65
N PHE A 91 7.53 -3.51 -8.84
CA PHE A 91 6.52 -4.37 -9.41
C PHE A 91 5.70 -3.62 -10.46
N THR A 92 4.96 -4.38 -11.26
CA THR A 92 4.03 -3.86 -12.25
C THR A 92 2.71 -4.62 -12.13
N VAL A 93 1.61 -3.90 -11.94
CA VAL A 93 0.25 -4.43 -12.09
C VAL A 93 -0.16 -4.26 -13.56
N ASP A 94 -0.42 -5.38 -14.22
CA ASP A 94 -0.88 -5.48 -15.61
C ASP A 94 -2.40 -5.63 -15.62
N GLU A 95 -3.10 -4.57 -16.05
CA GLU A 95 -4.56 -4.53 -16.06
C GLU A 95 -5.20 -5.31 -17.22
N LYS A 96 -4.40 -5.95 -18.09
CA LYS A 96 -4.87 -6.73 -19.26
C LYS A 96 -5.60 -5.92 -20.33
N ASN A 97 -5.48 -4.61 -20.30
CA ASN A 97 -6.07 -3.68 -21.26
C ASN A 97 -5.04 -2.67 -21.79
N SER A 98 -3.77 -3.08 -21.85
CA SER A 98 -2.57 -2.26 -22.16
C SER A 98 -2.11 -1.28 -21.08
N ILE A 99 -2.86 -1.15 -19.97
CA ILE A 99 -2.44 -0.33 -18.83
C ILE A 99 -1.51 -1.14 -17.93
N LEU A 100 -0.36 -0.54 -17.62
CA LEU A 100 0.65 -1.06 -16.71
C LEU A 100 0.88 -0.03 -15.60
N LEU A 101 0.56 -0.40 -14.36
CA LEU A 101 0.77 0.45 -13.19
C LEU A 101 2.03 0.02 -12.46
N THR A 102 2.93 0.96 -12.20
CA THR A 102 4.16 0.67 -11.45
C THR A 102 3.89 0.75 -9.96
N GLU A 103 4.42 -0.22 -9.22
CA GLU A 103 4.33 -0.29 -7.76
C GLU A 103 5.71 -0.41 -7.14
N ARG A 104 5.93 0.24 -6.00
CA ARG A 104 7.16 0.10 -5.21
C ARG A 104 6.84 -0.17 -3.76
N GLN A 105 7.52 -1.19 -3.20
CA GLN A 105 7.49 -1.44 -1.77
C GLN A 105 8.53 -0.58 -1.04
N ILE A 106 8.08 0.19 -0.05
CA ILE A 106 8.90 0.96 0.88
C ILE A 106 8.46 0.60 2.30
N GLY A 107 9.35 -0.07 3.06
CA GLY A 107 9.00 -0.64 4.36
C GLY A 107 7.88 -1.68 4.24
N ASN A 108 6.85 -1.55 5.06
CA ASN A 108 5.66 -2.40 5.03
C ASN A 108 4.56 -1.88 4.10
N THR A 109 4.82 -0.85 3.27
CA THR A 109 3.81 -0.25 2.38
C THR A 109 4.20 -0.38 0.92
N VAL A 110 3.25 -0.79 0.08
CA VAL A 110 3.37 -0.73 -1.38
C VAL A 110 2.69 0.53 -1.87
N PHE A 111 3.36 1.29 -2.73
CA PHE A 111 2.84 2.52 -3.33
C PHE A 111 2.72 2.40 -4.84
N SER A 112 1.62 2.90 -5.40
CA SER A 112 1.45 3.15 -6.83
C SER A 112 1.04 4.60 -7.04
N ILE A 113 1.70 5.28 -7.98
CA ILE A 113 1.38 6.68 -8.32
C ILE A 113 1.28 6.79 -9.83
N PHE A 114 0.14 7.26 -10.32
CA PHE A 114 -0.10 7.40 -11.76
C PHE A 114 -1.16 8.47 -12.03
N THR A 115 -1.22 8.91 -13.28
CA THR A 115 -2.25 9.80 -13.79
C THR A 115 -3.06 9.07 -14.85
N VAL A 116 -4.38 9.24 -14.82
CA VAL A 116 -5.30 8.83 -15.88
C VAL A 116 -6.30 9.95 -16.13
N GLU A 117 -6.45 10.35 -17.40
CA GLU A 117 -7.41 11.39 -17.84
C GLU A 117 -7.36 12.70 -17.01
N GLY A 118 -6.16 13.16 -16.63
CA GLY A 118 -5.95 14.39 -15.84
C GLY A 118 -6.20 14.25 -14.33
N SER A 119 -6.62 13.07 -13.87
CA SER A 119 -6.66 12.72 -12.45
C SER A 119 -5.39 11.98 -12.06
N ALA A 120 -4.65 12.52 -11.10
CA ALA A 120 -3.54 11.83 -10.47
C ALA A 120 -4.01 11.08 -9.23
N LEU A 121 -3.44 9.90 -9.00
CA LEU A 121 -3.77 9.01 -7.90
C LEU A 121 -2.49 8.54 -7.21
N LEU A 122 -2.51 8.54 -5.88
CA LEU A 122 -1.59 7.83 -5.00
C LEU A 122 -2.40 6.72 -4.33
N ILE A 123 -2.01 5.48 -4.59
CA ILE A 123 -2.57 4.29 -3.95
C ILE A 123 -1.52 3.70 -3.02
N SER A 124 -1.93 3.32 -1.82
CA SER A 124 -1.10 2.58 -0.87
C SER A 124 -1.77 1.30 -0.38
N LEU A 125 -0.94 0.28 -0.16
CA LEU A 125 -1.29 -0.97 0.53
C LEU A 125 -0.29 -1.13 1.67
N GLU A 126 -0.69 -0.77 2.89
CA GLU A 126 0.16 -0.96 4.08
C GLU A 126 -0.21 -2.29 4.76
N LEU A 127 0.77 -3.20 4.85
CA LEU A 127 0.61 -4.44 5.60
C LEU A 127 0.82 -4.20 7.09
N GLN A 128 -0.18 -4.64 7.86
CA GLN A 128 -0.16 -4.74 9.31
C GLN A 128 -0.45 -6.19 9.71
N PRO A 129 -0.20 -6.62 10.96
CA PRO A 129 -0.21 -8.05 11.34
C PRO A 129 -1.44 -8.86 10.92
N GLU A 130 -2.64 -8.25 10.89
CA GLU A 130 -3.89 -8.94 10.57
C GLU A 130 -4.72 -8.22 9.49
N GLN A 131 -4.17 -7.17 8.89
CA GLN A 131 -4.91 -6.33 7.95
C GLN A 131 -4.00 -5.64 6.94
N ILE A 132 -4.59 -5.30 5.81
CA ILE A 132 -4.02 -4.35 4.85
C ILE A 132 -4.82 -3.06 4.93
N ILE A 133 -4.13 -1.95 5.13
CA ILE A 133 -4.71 -0.62 4.98
C ILE A 133 -4.57 -0.24 3.51
N PHE A 134 -5.68 -0.19 2.79
CA PHE A 134 -5.76 0.30 1.43
C PHE A 134 -6.21 1.75 1.44
N GLU A 135 -5.44 2.65 0.84
CA GLU A 135 -5.81 4.05 0.70
C GLU A 135 -5.62 4.55 -0.73
N VAL A 136 -6.51 5.46 -1.13
CA VAL A 136 -6.42 6.20 -2.38
C VAL A 136 -6.52 7.67 -2.06
N VAL A 137 -5.53 8.45 -2.47
CA VAL A 137 -5.58 9.91 -2.51
C VAL A 137 -5.58 10.33 -3.98
N SER A 138 -6.50 11.18 -4.38
CA SER A 138 -6.54 11.70 -5.75
C SER A 138 -6.63 13.21 -5.81
N TRP A 139 -6.05 13.78 -6.86
CA TRP A 139 -6.08 15.20 -7.16
C TRP A 139 -6.17 15.42 -8.67
N GLN A 140 -6.63 16.60 -9.06
CA GLN A 140 -6.59 17.01 -10.47
C GLN A 140 -5.19 17.52 -10.78
N GLU A 141 -4.58 17.10 -11.88
CA GLU A 141 -3.27 17.64 -12.29
C GLU A 141 -3.31 19.15 -12.53
N SER A 142 -4.47 19.66 -12.95
CA SER A 142 -4.73 21.08 -13.13
C SER A 142 -4.85 21.87 -11.82
N SER A 143 -4.99 21.22 -10.65
CA SER A 143 -5.00 21.88 -9.33
C SER A 143 -3.61 22.29 -8.83
N ARG A 144 -2.63 22.33 -9.73
CA ARG A 144 -1.25 22.67 -9.45
C ARG A 144 -1.11 24.15 -9.11
N GLU A 145 -0.66 24.43 -7.89
CA GLU A 145 -0.29 25.76 -7.43
C GLU A 145 1.23 25.90 -7.45
N GLU A 146 1.72 27.01 -7.99
CA GLU A 146 3.15 27.29 -8.17
C GLU A 146 3.65 28.33 -7.16
N SER A 147 4.80 28.07 -6.55
CA SER A 147 5.47 29.01 -5.66
C SER A 147 6.99 28.86 -5.72
N GLY A 148 7.74 29.83 -5.19
CA GLY A 148 9.21 29.82 -5.26
C GLY A 148 9.75 30.18 -6.65
N GLY A 149 11.02 29.88 -6.93
CA GLY A 149 11.65 30.08 -8.25
C GLY A 149 11.93 31.54 -8.67
N LYS A 150 11.63 32.53 -7.82
CA LYS A 150 11.80 33.98 -8.13
C LYS A 150 13.11 34.59 -7.61
N GLN A 151 13.85 33.84 -6.79
CA GLN A 151 15.13 34.25 -6.20
C GLN A 151 16.17 33.16 -6.48
N GLU A 152 17.45 33.54 -6.54
CA GLU A 152 18.56 32.66 -6.97
C GLU A 152 18.64 31.35 -6.17
N ASP A 153 18.38 31.41 -4.86
CA ASP A 153 18.48 30.25 -3.95
C ASP A 153 17.14 29.61 -3.56
N VAL A 154 16.02 30.00 -4.19
CA VAL A 154 14.69 29.49 -3.84
C VAL A 154 14.18 28.59 -4.95
N PRO A 155 14.04 27.26 -4.72
CA PRO A 155 13.56 26.35 -5.76
C PRO A 155 12.12 26.65 -6.16
N LEU A 156 11.78 26.32 -7.40
CA LEU A 156 10.40 26.27 -7.86
C LEU A 156 9.69 25.07 -7.22
N VAL A 157 8.54 25.29 -6.62
CA VAL A 157 7.75 24.27 -5.92
C VAL A 157 6.35 24.22 -6.52
N TYR A 158 5.93 23.02 -6.86
CA TYR A 158 4.54 22.71 -7.21
C TYR A 158 3.86 22.04 -6.03
N SER A 159 2.69 22.57 -5.68
CA SER A 159 1.80 21.98 -4.69
C SER A 159 0.49 21.59 -5.35
N TYR A 160 -0.17 20.58 -4.80
CA TYR A 160 -1.41 20.04 -5.33
C TYR A 160 -2.40 19.92 -4.19
N LEU A 161 -3.69 20.18 -4.49
CA LEU A 161 -4.76 20.05 -3.51
C LEU A 161 -5.47 18.71 -3.70
N PRO A 162 -5.36 17.76 -2.74
CA PRO A 162 -6.13 16.53 -2.77
C PRO A 162 -7.62 16.82 -2.78
N GLY A 163 -8.35 16.19 -3.71
CA GLY A 163 -9.80 16.33 -3.85
C GLY A 163 -10.56 15.04 -3.54
N GLY A 164 -9.89 13.89 -3.59
CA GLY A 164 -10.47 12.58 -3.30
C GLY A 164 -9.68 11.82 -2.25
N TYR A 165 -10.40 11.12 -1.38
CA TYR A 165 -9.82 10.22 -0.40
C TYR A 165 -10.71 8.98 -0.25
N GLN A 166 -10.09 7.81 -0.26
CA GLN A 166 -10.75 6.53 -0.02
C GLN A 166 -9.90 5.68 0.90
N LYS A 167 -10.55 4.88 1.75
CA LYS A 167 -9.87 3.98 2.69
C LYS A 167 -10.63 2.67 2.86
N ALA A 168 -9.92 1.55 2.86
CA ALA A 168 -10.43 0.27 3.31
C ALA A 168 -9.47 -0.35 4.33
N VAL A 169 -10.03 -0.94 5.38
CA VAL A 169 -9.30 -1.84 6.29
C VAL A 169 -9.66 -3.26 5.87
N LEU A 170 -8.75 -3.93 5.16
CA LEU A 170 -8.96 -5.25 4.61
C LEU A 170 -8.41 -6.30 5.58
N ARG A 171 -9.26 -7.19 6.09
CA ARG A 171 -8.84 -8.29 6.96
C ARG A 171 -8.70 -9.57 6.17
N ARG A 172 -7.69 -10.35 6.53
CA ARG A 172 -7.44 -11.65 5.90
C ARG A 172 -8.66 -12.56 6.11
N THR A 173 -9.11 -13.20 5.05
CA THR A 173 -10.15 -14.23 5.17
C THR A 173 -9.52 -15.59 5.44
N PRO A 174 -10.16 -16.46 6.23
CA PRO A 174 -9.76 -17.86 6.39
C PRO A 174 -9.71 -18.63 5.06
#